data_AF-A0A0F8YGJ6-F1
#
_entry.id   AF-A0A0F8YGJ6-F1
#
_cell.length_a   1.000
_cell.length_b   1.000
_cell.length_c   1.000
_cell.angle_alpha   90.00
_cell.angle_beta   90.00
_cell.angle_gamma   90.00
#
_symmetry.space_group_name_H-M   'P 1'
#
loop_
_entity.id
_entity.type
_entity.pdbx_description
1 polymer ?
#
loop_
_entity_poly.entity_id
_entity_poly.type
_entity_poly.pdbx_seq_one_letter_code
_entity_poly.pdbx_strand_id
1 'polypeptide(L)'
;LPAADQFILDGGNPVLELNLIFAHSGGVTPYINGQPWSRGDRDTQGLVEFRDTDGNILWWFNLPRSWDSEQNEQLGTFRFKKQGNSLYVTHRIPLSFVRGAVYPLMVDVTVDEQVGANADDGRHKPTTHFWSNTGDLTFGDQGLTQGWGSFQRFQTVAIPNAATIDVAHITYTPALTNSQATCKLKIEASDVDDAAAPADHTAYDAISWTTGAASVSWDPVPTWTLDVEVNTTSMIAVVQAIVDRAGWATGQDMLYRVSDYGELSDNNALRWAFSHDSDTAKAPKLHIEFTAGGAPTTRRYSLTVTGVG
;
A
#
# COMPACT_ATOMS: atom_id res chain seq x y z
N LEU A 1 -23.43 -26.34 -18.21
CA LEU A 1 -22.35 -25.42 -18.61
C LEU A 1 -22.39 -25.32 -20.14
N PRO A 2 -22.20 -24.13 -20.74
CA PRO A 2 -22.07 -24.02 -22.19
C PRO A 2 -20.97 -24.96 -22.71
N ALA A 3 -21.11 -25.41 -23.96
CA ALA A 3 -20.11 -26.27 -24.59
C ALA A 3 -18.74 -25.57 -24.59
N ALA A 4 -17.67 -26.33 -24.36
CA ALA A 4 -16.31 -25.79 -24.43
C ALA A 4 -16.07 -25.27 -25.85
N ASP A 5 -15.58 -24.03 -25.96
CA ASP A 5 -15.23 -23.42 -27.25
C ASP A 5 -14.26 -24.31 -28.04
N GLN A 6 -14.41 -24.38 -29.37
CA GLN A 6 -13.59 -25.23 -30.23
C GLN A 6 -12.08 -24.96 -30.03
N PHE A 7 -11.70 -23.70 -29.75
CA PHE A 7 -10.34 -23.33 -29.38
C PHE A 7 -9.78 -24.11 -28.18
N ILE A 8 -10.62 -24.41 -27.18
CA ILE A 8 -10.23 -25.20 -26.00
C ILE A 8 -10.04 -26.67 -26.39
N LEU A 9 -10.92 -27.20 -27.24
CA LEU A 9 -10.86 -28.58 -27.72
C LEU A 9 -9.63 -28.85 -28.62
N ASP A 10 -9.16 -27.82 -29.31
CA ASP A 10 -7.99 -27.88 -30.19
C ASP A 10 -6.66 -27.68 -29.44
N GLY A 11 -6.67 -27.70 -28.10
CA GLY A 11 -5.47 -27.52 -27.27
C GLY A 11 -5.02 -26.07 -27.11
N GLY A 12 -5.90 -25.10 -27.38
CA GLY A 12 -5.65 -23.69 -27.13
C GLY A 12 -5.42 -23.38 -25.65
N ASN A 13 -4.83 -22.20 -25.37
CA ASN A 13 -4.58 -21.73 -24.02
C ASN A 13 -5.67 -20.72 -23.59
N PRO A 14 -6.79 -21.17 -23.01
CA PRO A 14 -7.88 -20.27 -22.64
C PRO A 14 -7.47 -19.30 -21.53
N VAL A 15 -8.05 -18.11 -21.55
CA VAL A 15 -7.77 -17.03 -20.62
C VAL A 15 -9.06 -16.36 -20.16
N LEU A 16 -9.04 -15.77 -18.96
CA LEU A 16 -10.01 -14.76 -18.56
C LEU A 16 -9.51 -13.39 -19.04
N GLU A 17 -10.41 -12.58 -19.59
CA GLU A 17 -10.08 -11.26 -20.14
C GLU A 17 -10.85 -10.16 -19.41
N LEU A 18 -10.12 -9.16 -18.92
CA LEU A 18 -10.68 -7.87 -18.50
C LEU A 18 -10.33 -6.83 -19.58
N ASN A 19 -11.35 -6.26 -20.22
CA ASN A 19 -11.18 -5.36 -21.35
C ASN A 19 -11.37 -3.91 -20.92
N LEU A 20 -10.32 -3.10 -21.09
CA LEU A 20 -10.36 -1.65 -20.89
C LEU A 20 -10.32 -0.96 -22.26
N ILE A 21 -11.23 -0.01 -22.48
CA ILE A 21 -11.28 0.78 -23.71
C ILE A 21 -10.75 2.18 -23.41
N PHE A 22 -9.65 2.54 -24.04
CA PHE A 22 -9.04 3.85 -23.97
C PHE A 22 -9.34 4.66 -25.23
N ALA A 23 -9.96 5.81 -25.02
CA ALA A 23 -10.08 6.85 -26.02
C ALA A 23 -9.27 8.05 -25.54
N HIS A 24 -8.30 8.49 -26.33
CA HIS A 24 -7.48 9.66 -26.04
C HIS A 24 -7.52 10.63 -27.23
N SER A 25 -7.38 11.92 -26.94
CA SER A 25 -7.22 12.96 -27.95
C SER A 25 -5.85 12.87 -28.64
N GLY A 26 -5.66 13.67 -29.70
CA GLY A 26 -4.35 13.84 -30.31
C GLY A 26 -3.33 14.41 -29.30
N GLY A 27 -2.07 14.01 -29.42
CA GLY A 27 -0.98 14.44 -28.53
C GLY A 27 -0.59 13.43 -27.44
N VAL A 28 -1.30 12.30 -27.33
CA VAL A 28 -0.93 11.20 -26.42
C VAL A 28 -0.40 10.01 -27.21
N THR A 29 0.75 9.48 -26.80
CA THR A 29 1.38 8.30 -27.39
C THR A 29 1.51 7.19 -26.35
N PRO A 30 0.93 6.00 -26.58
CA PRO A 30 1.20 4.81 -25.78
C PRO A 30 2.65 4.33 -25.97
N TYR A 31 3.32 3.97 -24.90
CA TYR A 31 4.63 3.33 -24.87
C TYR A 31 4.48 1.97 -24.21
N ILE A 32 5.00 0.92 -24.87
CA ILE A 32 5.01 -0.44 -24.36
C ILE A 32 6.46 -0.85 -24.18
N ASN A 33 6.86 -1.11 -22.93
CA ASN A 33 8.26 -1.37 -22.55
C ASN A 33 9.21 -0.27 -23.03
N GLY A 34 8.80 0.99 -22.84
CA GLY A 34 9.56 2.17 -23.27
C GLY A 34 9.61 2.40 -24.78
N GLN A 35 8.89 1.61 -25.59
CA GLN A 35 8.83 1.78 -27.05
C GLN A 35 7.48 2.35 -27.48
N PRO A 36 7.44 3.42 -28.30
CA PRO A 36 6.18 4.00 -28.74
C PRO A 36 5.38 2.98 -29.57
N TRP A 37 4.08 2.93 -29.33
CA TRP A 37 3.14 2.06 -30.00
C TRP A 37 2.01 2.88 -30.62
N SER A 38 1.62 2.54 -31.84
CA SER A 38 0.61 3.31 -32.59
C SER A 38 -0.48 2.45 -33.25
N ARG A 39 -0.18 1.16 -33.50
CA ARG A 39 -1.06 0.20 -34.16
C ARG A 39 -0.53 -1.24 -34.01
N GLY A 40 -1.39 -2.20 -34.36
CA GLY A 40 -1.06 -3.62 -34.43
C GLY A 40 -1.12 -4.30 -33.08
N ASP A 41 -1.51 -5.58 -33.07
CA ASP A 41 -1.65 -6.33 -31.84
C ASP A 41 -0.28 -6.47 -31.16
N ARG A 42 -0.19 -6.08 -29.88
CA ARG A 42 1.03 -6.23 -29.09
C ARG A 42 0.70 -6.76 -27.70
N ASP A 43 1.31 -7.90 -27.38
CA ASP A 43 1.26 -8.48 -26.05
C ASP A 43 2.48 -7.98 -25.26
N THR A 44 2.27 -7.65 -23.99
CA THR A 44 3.34 -7.28 -23.06
C THR A 44 3.03 -7.82 -21.67
N GLN A 45 4.07 -8.25 -20.97
CA GLN A 45 4.02 -8.47 -19.53
C GLN A 45 4.79 -7.39 -18.78
N GLY A 46 5.20 -6.31 -19.46
CA GLY A 46 5.99 -5.21 -18.94
C GLY A 46 5.21 -3.89 -18.89
N LEU A 47 5.87 -2.84 -18.40
CA LEU A 47 5.34 -1.49 -18.20
C LEU A 47 4.69 -0.91 -19.47
N VAL A 48 3.54 -0.26 -19.28
CA VAL A 48 2.85 0.52 -20.31
C VAL A 48 2.70 1.94 -19.81
N GLU A 49 3.02 2.94 -20.62
CA GLU A 49 2.85 4.35 -20.29
C GLU A 49 2.09 5.06 -21.40
N PHE A 50 1.39 6.14 -21.05
CA PHE A 50 0.76 7.07 -21.97
C PHE A 50 1.41 8.40 -21.76
N ARG A 51 2.16 8.87 -22.76
CA ARG A 51 2.96 10.10 -22.65
C ARG A 51 2.41 11.20 -23.53
N ASP A 52 2.52 12.45 -23.08
CA ASP A 52 2.22 13.63 -23.89
C ASP A 52 3.33 13.92 -24.93
N THR A 53 3.20 15.02 -25.68
CA THR A 53 4.18 15.44 -26.69
C THR A 53 5.52 15.87 -26.12
N ASP A 54 5.55 16.28 -24.85
CA ASP A 54 6.75 16.70 -24.14
C ASP A 54 7.45 15.51 -23.46
N GLY A 55 6.82 14.33 -23.48
CA GLY A 55 7.32 13.09 -22.92
C GLY A 55 6.91 12.85 -21.46
N ASN A 56 6.06 13.70 -20.88
CA ASN A 56 5.55 13.50 -19.53
C ASN A 56 4.60 12.31 -19.50
N ILE A 57 4.70 11.48 -18.47
CA ILE A 57 3.79 10.36 -18.25
C ILE A 57 2.47 10.90 -17.74
N LEU A 58 1.39 10.66 -18.47
CA LEU A 58 0.03 11.01 -18.10
C LEU A 58 -0.62 9.88 -17.29
N TRP A 59 -0.52 8.66 -17.80
CA TRP A 59 -1.11 7.44 -17.26
C TRP A 59 -0.16 6.28 -17.50
N TRP A 60 -0.25 5.22 -16.69
CA TRP A 60 0.54 4.01 -16.90
C TRP A 60 -0.20 2.78 -16.38
N PHE A 61 0.15 1.61 -16.93
CA PHE A 61 -0.15 0.32 -16.32
C PHE A 61 1.16 -0.32 -15.95
N ASN A 62 1.18 -0.94 -14.77
CA ASN A 62 2.31 -1.70 -14.32
C ASN A 62 2.47 -3.02 -15.09
N LEU A 63 3.07 -4.01 -14.46
CA LEU A 63 3.01 -5.40 -14.87
C LEU A 63 1.56 -5.90 -14.73
N PRO A 64 1.03 -6.69 -15.69
CA PRO A 64 -0.31 -7.26 -15.63
C PRO A 64 -0.38 -8.36 -14.58
N ARG A 65 -0.36 -8.00 -13.30
CA ARG A 65 -0.43 -8.95 -12.18
C ARG A 65 -1.87 -9.13 -11.71
N SER A 66 -2.16 -10.34 -11.28
CA SER A 66 -3.39 -10.67 -10.58
C SER A 66 -3.10 -11.49 -9.36
N TRP A 67 -3.93 -11.33 -8.35
CA TRP A 67 -3.85 -12.09 -7.10
C TRP A 67 -5.18 -12.78 -6.86
N ASP A 68 -5.12 -13.91 -6.17
CA ASP A 68 -6.29 -14.50 -5.54
C ASP A 68 -6.41 -13.99 -4.09
N SER A 69 -7.47 -14.35 -3.38
CA SER A 69 -7.70 -13.87 -2.01
C SER A 69 -6.77 -14.47 -0.96
N GLU A 70 -5.97 -15.47 -1.33
CA GLU A 70 -4.87 -16.01 -0.52
C GLU A 70 -3.52 -15.42 -0.92
N GLN A 71 -3.51 -14.35 -1.73
CA GLN A 71 -2.32 -13.64 -2.20
C GLN A 71 -1.42 -14.44 -3.15
N ASN A 72 -1.94 -15.49 -3.80
CA ASN A 72 -1.21 -16.18 -4.87
C ASN A 72 -1.15 -15.28 -6.11
N GLU A 73 0.05 -14.84 -6.50
CA GLU A 73 0.26 -13.98 -7.67
C GLU A 73 0.31 -14.78 -8.98
N GLN A 74 -0.34 -14.24 -10.02
CA GLN A 74 -0.18 -14.64 -11.40
C GLN A 74 0.13 -13.42 -12.28
N LEU A 75 1.32 -13.44 -12.89
CA LEU A 75 1.63 -12.52 -13.98
C LEU A 75 0.86 -12.94 -15.24
N GLY A 76 -0.08 -12.10 -15.66
CA GLY A 76 -0.83 -12.20 -16.89
C GLY A 76 -0.12 -11.54 -18.08
N THR A 77 -0.91 -11.06 -19.04
CA THR A 77 -0.43 -10.35 -20.23
C THR A 77 -1.40 -9.21 -20.56
N PHE A 78 -0.89 -8.01 -20.77
CA PHE A 78 -1.66 -6.95 -21.43
C PHE A 78 -1.60 -7.14 -22.95
N ARG A 79 -2.76 -7.14 -23.59
CA ARG A 79 -2.89 -7.11 -25.05
C ARG A 79 -3.37 -5.76 -25.51
N PHE A 80 -2.58 -5.11 -26.33
CA PHE A 80 -2.87 -3.85 -26.99
C PHE A 80 -3.43 -4.14 -28.36
N LYS A 81 -4.63 -3.62 -28.65
CA LYS A 81 -5.26 -3.73 -29.96
C LYS A 81 -5.90 -2.42 -30.35
N LYS A 82 -5.69 -1.99 -31.60
CA LYS A 82 -6.38 -0.83 -32.16
C LYS A 82 -7.56 -1.29 -32.99
N GLN A 83 -8.76 -0.77 -32.73
CA GLN A 83 -9.91 -0.93 -33.62
C GLN A 83 -10.56 0.43 -33.85
N GLY A 84 -10.56 0.90 -35.10
CA GLY A 84 -10.92 2.28 -35.41
C GLY A 84 -10.03 3.28 -34.66
N ASN A 85 -10.65 4.25 -33.99
CA ASN A 85 -9.97 5.24 -33.17
C ASN A 85 -9.74 4.79 -31.71
N SER A 86 -10.27 3.63 -31.32
CA SER A 86 -10.19 3.14 -29.95
C SER A 86 -8.97 2.24 -29.74
N LEU A 87 -8.32 2.42 -28.60
CA LEU A 87 -7.31 1.52 -28.07
C LEU A 87 -7.97 0.57 -27.07
N TYR A 88 -7.77 -0.72 -27.26
CA TYR A 88 -8.15 -1.77 -26.32
C TYR A 88 -6.89 -2.22 -25.59
N VAL A 89 -6.95 -2.21 -24.26
CA VAL A 89 -5.95 -2.82 -23.38
C VAL A 89 -6.66 -3.94 -22.64
N THR A 90 -6.30 -5.18 -22.96
CA THR A 90 -6.92 -6.37 -22.35
C THR A 90 -5.95 -6.99 -21.36
N HIS A 91 -6.31 -7.07 -20.10
CA HIS A 91 -5.59 -7.87 -19.10
C HIS A 91 -6.01 -9.33 -19.23
N ARG A 92 -5.06 -10.22 -19.54
CA ARG A 92 -5.32 -11.64 -19.82
C ARG A 92 -4.66 -12.51 -18.75
N ILE A 93 -5.45 -13.33 -18.08
CA ILE A 93 -4.99 -14.22 -17.01
C ILE A 93 -5.20 -15.68 -17.47
N PRO A 94 -4.20 -16.57 -17.35
CA PRO A 94 -4.36 -17.98 -17.69
C PRO A 94 -5.56 -18.62 -16.99
N LEU A 95 -6.41 -19.34 -17.72
CA LEU A 95 -7.58 -20.01 -17.14
C LEU A 95 -7.18 -21.06 -16.09
N SER A 96 -5.97 -21.63 -16.18
CA SER A 96 -5.43 -22.55 -15.17
C SER A 96 -5.32 -21.90 -13.80
N PHE A 97 -4.83 -20.66 -13.72
CA PHE A 97 -4.78 -19.89 -12.48
C PHE A 97 -6.19 -19.59 -11.97
N VAL A 98 -7.06 -19.08 -12.85
CA VAL A 98 -8.45 -18.76 -12.50
C VAL A 98 -9.19 -19.96 -11.91
N ARG A 99 -8.97 -21.18 -12.44
CA ARG A 99 -9.61 -22.39 -11.92
C ARG A 99 -9.05 -22.87 -10.57
N GLY A 100 -7.81 -22.53 -10.25
CA GLY A 100 -7.14 -22.89 -9.00
C GLY A 100 -7.19 -21.80 -7.94
N ALA A 101 -7.63 -20.60 -8.29
CA ALA A 101 -7.63 -19.43 -7.42
C ALA A 101 -8.67 -19.51 -6.30
N VAL A 102 -8.32 -18.92 -5.16
CA VAL A 102 -9.28 -18.60 -4.11
C VAL A 102 -9.87 -17.22 -4.39
N TYR A 103 -11.19 -17.14 -4.54
CA TYR A 103 -11.84 -15.91 -5.02
C TYR A 103 -12.03 -14.87 -3.89
N PRO A 104 -12.12 -13.56 -4.21
CA PRO A 104 -12.09 -12.95 -5.54
C PRO A 104 -10.69 -12.87 -6.16
N LEU A 105 -10.65 -12.71 -7.49
CA LEU A 105 -9.42 -12.32 -8.20
C LEU A 105 -9.29 -10.79 -8.18
N MET A 106 -8.09 -10.30 -7.93
CA MET A 106 -7.76 -8.88 -7.83
C MET A 106 -6.72 -8.50 -8.89
N VAL A 107 -6.76 -7.26 -9.36
CA VAL A 107 -5.79 -6.65 -10.29
C VAL A 107 -5.38 -5.33 -9.65
N ASP A 108 -4.06 -5.10 -9.57
CA ASP A 108 -3.49 -3.91 -8.93
C ASP A 108 -3.90 -3.79 -7.45
N VAL A 109 -3.29 -4.61 -6.59
CA VAL A 109 -3.65 -4.65 -5.17
C VAL A 109 -3.18 -3.39 -4.46
N THR A 110 -4.12 -2.66 -3.88
CA THR A 110 -3.85 -1.69 -2.82
C THR A 110 -3.88 -2.40 -1.48
N VAL A 111 -3.08 -1.92 -0.54
CA VAL A 111 -3.25 -2.27 0.87
C VAL A 111 -4.17 -1.23 1.47
N ASP A 112 -5.35 -1.67 1.89
CA ASP A 112 -6.31 -0.88 2.65
C ASP A 112 -6.57 -1.60 3.97
N GLU A 113 -5.69 -1.38 4.94
CA GLU A 113 -5.72 -2.08 6.24
C GLU A 113 -6.24 -1.15 7.31
N GLN A 114 -7.25 -1.61 8.05
CA GLN A 114 -7.77 -0.90 9.21
C GLN A 114 -7.19 -1.55 10.48
N VAL A 115 -6.92 -0.75 11.51
CA VAL A 115 -6.56 -1.33 12.83
C VAL A 115 -7.63 -2.34 13.23
N GLY A 116 -7.23 -3.58 13.49
CA GLY A 116 -8.15 -4.72 13.64
C GLY A 116 -8.33 -5.22 15.07
N ALA A 117 -7.55 -4.70 16.03
CA ALA A 117 -7.62 -5.12 17.42
C ALA A 117 -7.38 -3.95 18.38
N ASN A 118 -7.97 -4.04 19.57
CA ASN A 118 -7.88 -3.00 20.60
C ASN A 118 -6.43 -2.70 21.02
N ALA A 119 -5.57 -3.72 21.08
CA ALA A 119 -4.17 -3.53 21.47
C ALA A 119 -3.29 -2.95 20.34
N ASP A 120 -3.82 -2.87 19.12
CA ASP A 120 -3.07 -2.41 17.95
C ASP A 120 -3.12 -0.90 17.78
N ASP A 121 -3.94 -0.17 18.54
CA ASP A 121 -3.83 1.28 18.62
C ASP A 121 -3.91 1.81 20.06
N GLY A 122 -3.43 3.03 20.22
CA GLY A 122 -3.39 3.65 21.53
C GLY A 122 -2.66 4.96 21.57
N ARG A 123 -2.71 5.61 22.72
CA ARG A 123 -2.01 6.88 22.96
C ARG A 123 -0.92 6.71 24.00
N HIS A 124 0.11 7.50 23.84
CA HIS A 124 1.28 7.52 24.69
C HIS A 124 1.62 8.96 25.04
N LYS A 125 1.98 9.17 26.30
CA LYS A 125 2.60 10.39 26.77
C LYS A 125 3.97 10.02 27.32
N PRO A 126 5.07 10.63 26.82
CA PRO A 126 6.41 10.30 27.26
C PRO A 126 6.52 10.24 28.78
N THR A 127 7.34 9.31 29.28
CA THR A 127 7.73 9.15 30.69
C THR A 127 6.63 8.86 31.71
N THR A 128 5.35 8.90 31.36
CA THR A 128 4.27 8.91 32.36
C THR A 128 3.12 7.98 32.04
N HIS A 129 2.76 7.78 30.77
CA HIS A 129 1.54 7.03 30.47
C HIS A 129 1.56 6.33 29.11
N PHE A 130 0.95 5.14 29.09
CA PHE A 130 0.67 4.35 27.91
C PHE A 130 -0.74 3.77 28.04
N TRP A 131 -1.55 3.91 26.99
CA TRP A 131 -2.90 3.37 26.92
C TRP A 131 -3.10 2.66 25.59
N SER A 132 -3.28 1.34 25.63
CA SER A 132 -3.57 0.45 24.49
C SER A 132 -5.01 -0.11 24.52
N ASN A 133 -5.89 0.57 25.24
CA ASN A 133 -7.33 0.36 25.26
C ASN A 133 -7.94 1.70 25.68
N THR A 134 -8.21 2.54 24.71
CA THR A 134 -8.57 3.95 24.91
C THR A 134 -9.69 4.31 23.96
N GLY A 135 -10.62 5.18 24.37
CA GLY A 135 -11.70 5.66 23.50
C GLY A 135 -11.25 6.70 22.47
N ASP A 136 -9.99 7.10 22.48
CA ASP A 136 -9.45 8.08 21.57
C ASP A 136 -7.93 7.92 21.39
N LEU A 137 -7.47 8.27 20.19
CA LEU A 137 -6.07 8.54 19.89
C LEU A 137 -5.82 10.04 20.04
N THR A 138 -4.72 10.41 20.69
CA THR A 138 -4.38 11.81 20.97
C THR A 138 -3.01 12.16 20.37
N PHE A 139 -2.92 13.31 19.72
CA PHE A 139 -1.69 13.83 19.12
C PHE A 139 -1.52 15.31 19.46
N GLY A 140 -0.28 15.79 19.38
CA GLY A 140 0.05 17.22 19.51
C GLY A 140 0.34 17.64 20.94
N ASP A 141 0.22 18.92 21.26
CA ASP A 141 0.62 19.46 22.55
C ASP A 141 -0.54 20.02 23.38
N GLN A 142 -0.45 19.87 24.71
CA GLN A 142 -1.42 20.39 25.69
C GLN A 142 -0.82 21.49 26.59
N GLY A 143 0.35 22.03 26.26
CA GLY A 143 1.07 23.01 27.09
C GLY A 143 1.77 22.39 28.29
N LEU A 144 2.05 21.09 28.22
CA LEU A 144 2.82 20.37 29.22
C LEU A 144 4.21 20.13 28.64
N THR A 145 5.20 19.88 29.50
CA THR A 145 6.62 19.74 29.10
C THR A 145 6.92 18.60 28.11
N GLN A 146 5.91 17.85 27.64
CA GLN A 146 6.02 16.75 26.69
C GLN A 146 4.70 16.60 25.92
N GLY A 147 4.81 16.59 24.58
CA GLY A 147 3.67 16.38 23.68
C GLY A 147 3.11 14.96 23.73
N TRP A 148 1.91 14.80 23.19
CA TRP A 148 1.20 13.55 23.02
C TRP A 148 1.58 12.86 21.71
N GLY A 149 1.58 11.54 21.75
CA GLY A 149 1.68 10.69 20.58
C GLY A 149 0.68 9.56 20.62
N SER A 150 0.45 8.94 19.48
CA SER A 150 -0.31 7.70 19.38
C SER A 150 0.42 6.69 18.52
N PHE A 151 0.08 5.42 18.68
CA PHE A 151 0.57 4.33 17.87
C PHE A 151 -0.56 3.58 17.21
N GLN A 152 -0.26 2.98 16.06
CA GLN A 152 -1.22 2.22 15.25
C GLN A 152 -0.46 1.09 14.56
N ARG A 153 -0.95 -0.12 14.74
CA ARG A 153 -0.42 -1.34 14.14
C ARG A 153 -1.42 -1.86 13.12
N PHE A 154 -0.91 -2.15 11.94
CA PHE A 154 -1.64 -2.73 10.84
C PHE A 154 -1.11 -4.13 10.62
N GLN A 155 -2.02 -5.10 10.68
CA GLN A 155 -1.67 -6.50 10.57
C GLN A 155 -1.72 -6.95 9.11
N THR A 156 -1.02 -8.04 8.79
CA THR A 156 -1.12 -8.72 7.50
C THR A 156 -0.87 -7.82 6.29
N VAL A 157 0.12 -6.91 6.38
CA VAL A 157 0.40 -5.94 5.31
C VAL A 157 0.96 -6.65 4.08
N ALA A 158 0.11 -6.84 3.07
CA ALA A 158 0.36 -7.69 1.90
C ALA A 158 1.25 -7.03 0.83
N ILE A 159 2.46 -6.60 1.22
CA ILE A 159 3.43 -5.98 0.31
C ILE A 159 4.64 -6.92 0.16
N PRO A 160 5.04 -7.28 -1.07
CA PRO A 160 6.23 -8.10 -1.27
C PRO A 160 7.51 -7.32 -0.93
N ASN A 161 8.55 -8.07 -0.58
CA ASN A 161 9.88 -7.53 -0.33
C ASN A 161 10.39 -6.68 -1.50
N ALA A 162 11.00 -5.54 -1.17
CA ALA A 162 11.58 -4.61 -2.14
C ALA A 162 10.58 -4.13 -3.21
N ALA A 163 9.29 -4.05 -2.88
CA ALA A 163 8.32 -3.33 -3.69
C ALA A 163 8.65 -1.84 -3.71
N THR A 164 8.41 -1.19 -4.84
CA THR A 164 8.44 0.27 -4.92
C THR A 164 7.11 0.81 -4.40
N ILE A 165 7.15 1.65 -3.37
CA ILE A 165 5.95 2.27 -2.82
C ILE A 165 5.62 3.53 -3.62
N ASP A 166 4.42 3.58 -4.18
CA ASP A 166 3.96 4.65 -5.07
C ASP A 166 3.10 5.68 -4.31
N VAL A 167 2.25 5.21 -3.40
CA VAL A 167 1.42 6.02 -2.50
C VAL A 167 1.43 5.37 -1.12
N ALA A 168 1.55 6.17 -0.06
CA ALA A 168 1.34 5.68 1.31
C ALA A 168 0.83 6.80 2.21
N HIS A 169 -0.21 6.54 2.98
CA HIS A 169 -0.69 7.43 4.04
C HIS A 169 -1.52 6.67 5.07
N ILE A 170 -1.67 7.25 6.28
CA ILE A 170 -2.68 6.83 7.24
C ILE A 170 -3.86 7.81 7.17
N THR A 171 -5.07 7.29 7.16
CA THR A 171 -6.31 8.06 7.31
C THR A 171 -6.79 7.96 8.75
N TYR A 172 -7.01 9.12 9.38
CA TYR A 172 -7.64 9.23 10.68
C TYR A 172 -9.03 9.82 10.56
N THR A 173 -9.98 9.30 11.34
CA THR A 173 -11.30 9.92 11.52
C THR A 173 -11.28 10.75 12.81
N PRO A 174 -11.41 12.09 12.75
CA PRO A 174 -11.42 12.92 13.95
C PRO A 174 -12.61 12.63 14.85
N ALA A 175 -12.35 12.45 16.16
CA ALA A 175 -13.34 12.31 17.22
C ALA A 175 -13.80 13.66 17.79
N LEU A 176 -13.11 14.76 17.45
CA LEU A 176 -13.46 16.13 17.83
C LEU A 176 -13.07 17.12 16.73
N THR A 177 -13.81 18.23 16.63
CA THR A 177 -13.42 19.38 15.81
C THR A 177 -12.36 20.20 16.53
N ASN A 178 -11.17 20.35 15.95
CA ASN A 178 -10.10 21.23 16.45
C ASN A 178 -9.37 21.92 15.29
N SER A 179 -9.36 23.25 15.32
CA SER A 179 -8.93 24.10 14.20
C SER A 179 -8.08 25.31 14.60
N GLN A 180 -7.87 25.57 15.89
CA GLN A 180 -7.44 26.89 16.34
C GLN A 180 -5.94 27.04 16.58
N ALA A 181 -5.22 25.93 16.78
CA ALA A 181 -3.79 25.94 17.09
C ALA A 181 -3.00 25.07 16.11
N THR A 182 -1.78 25.51 15.78
CA THR A 182 -0.90 24.84 14.82
C THR A 182 -0.36 23.57 15.44
N CYS A 183 -0.74 22.44 14.87
CA CYS A 183 -0.25 21.13 15.28
C CYS A 183 0.82 20.67 14.29
N LYS A 184 1.92 20.15 14.82
CA LYS A 184 3.06 19.66 14.05
C LYS A 184 3.44 18.29 14.56
N LEU A 185 3.38 17.29 13.69
CA LEU A 185 3.62 15.91 14.07
C LEU A 185 4.72 15.31 13.24
N LYS A 186 5.31 14.24 13.76
CA LYS A 186 6.25 13.38 13.07
C LYS A 186 5.67 11.97 13.02
N ILE A 187 5.88 11.31 11.89
CA ILE A 187 5.47 9.94 11.62
C ILE A 187 6.71 9.07 11.43
N GLU A 188 6.76 7.99 12.20
CA GLU A 188 7.85 7.01 12.25
C GLU A 188 7.23 5.61 12.29
N ALA A 189 7.99 4.59 11.86
CA ALA A 189 7.59 3.18 11.96
C ALA A 189 8.55 2.42 12.90
N SER A 190 8.11 1.30 13.45
CA SER A 190 8.99 0.37 14.15
C SER A 190 9.98 -0.24 13.17
N ASP A 191 11.28 -0.11 13.43
CA ASP A 191 12.37 -0.53 12.54
C ASP A 191 12.69 -2.03 12.67
N VAL A 192 11.68 -2.87 12.45
CA VAL A 192 11.72 -4.33 12.50
C VAL A 192 10.95 -4.92 11.33
N ASP A 193 11.17 -6.20 11.04
CA ASP A 193 10.51 -6.87 9.91
C ASP A 193 9.03 -7.14 10.21
N ASP A 194 8.72 -7.69 11.40
CA ASP A 194 7.36 -8.00 11.83
C ASP A 194 7.09 -7.36 13.20
N ALA A 195 6.32 -6.27 13.21
CA ALA A 195 6.13 -5.48 14.42
C ALA A 195 5.12 -6.14 15.37
N ALA A 196 5.43 -6.13 16.67
CA ALA A 196 4.48 -6.52 17.72
C ALA A 196 3.78 -5.29 18.29
N ALA A 197 2.54 -5.46 18.77
CA ALA A 197 1.88 -4.44 19.56
C ALA A 197 2.63 -4.26 20.90
N PRO A 198 2.91 -3.01 21.33
CA PRO A 198 3.51 -2.76 22.63
C PRO A 198 2.52 -3.13 23.75
N ALA A 199 2.94 -4.00 24.66
CA ALA A 199 2.08 -4.47 25.76
C ALA A 199 1.94 -3.45 26.91
N ASP A 200 2.93 -2.58 27.07
CA ASP A 200 2.99 -1.57 28.12
C ASP A 200 3.94 -0.42 27.74
N HIS A 201 4.07 0.56 28.64
CA HIS A 201 4.95 1.71 28.45
C HIS A 201 6.43 1.33 28.26
N THR A 202 6.93 0.31 28.97
CA THR A 202 8.33 -0.10 28.86
C THR A 202 8.58 -0.76 27.51
N ALA A 203 7.66 -1.60 27.06
CA ALA A 203 7.71 -2.20 25.74
C ALA A 203 7.67 -1.14 24.64
N TYR A 204 6.82 -0.11 24.79
CA TYR A 204 6.72 1.00 23.86
C TYR A 204 8.03 1.81 23.75
N ASP A 205 8.62 2.17 24.89
CA ASP A 205 9.85 2.95 24.94
C ASP A 205 11.08 2.16 24.45
N ALA A 206 11.00 0.83 24.47
CA ALA A 206 12.04 -0.05 23.92
C ALA A 206 11.99 -0.18 22.39
N ILE A 207 10.94 0.32 21.73
CA ILE A 207 10.81 0.25 20.26
C ILE A 207 11.86 1.15 19.61
N SER A 208 12.63 0.56 18.70
CA SER A 208 13.49 1.32 17.80
C SER A 208 12.64 1.87 16.66
N TRP A 209 12.44 3.18 16.63
CA TRP A 209 11.70 3.86 15.59
C TRP A 209 12.62 4.23 14.41
N THR A 210 12.08 4.25 13.19
CA THR A 210 12.78 4.75 12.01
C THR A 210 13.16 6.23 12.19
N THR A 211 14.28 6.65 11.61
CA THR A 211 14.81 8.00 11.78
C THR A 211 15.30 8.61 10.46
N GLY A 212 15.59 9.91 10.47
CA GLY A 212 16.14 10.62 9.32
C GLY A 212 15.22 10.53 8.10
N ALA A 213 15.75 10.09 6.97
CA ALA A 213 15.02 9.97 5.71
C ALA A 213 13.92 8.89 5.74
N ALA A 214 13.97 7.95 6.69
CA ALA A 214 12.93 6.94 6.93
C ALA A 214 11.83 7.42 7.89
N SER A 215 11.69 8.73 8.07
CA SER A 215 10.65 9.38 8.88
C SER A 215 10.11 10.60 8.13
N VAL A 216 8.89 11.03 8.43
CA VAL A 216 8.29 12.19 7.75
C VAL A 216 7.62 13.15 8.73
N SER A 217 7.73 14.45 8.45
CA SER A 217 7.02 15.50 9.19
C SER A 217 5.64 15.73 8.58
N TRP A 218 4.60 15.67 9.41
CA TRP A 218 3.27 16.16 9.12
C TRP A 218 3.12 17.57 9.68
N ASP A 219 3.60 18.55 8.92
CA ASP A 219 3.66 19.96 9.31
C ASP A 219 3.28 20.88 8.13
N PRO A 220 2.22 21.70 8.25
CA PRO A 220 1.26 21.71 9.36
C PRO A 220 0.28 20.54 9.26
N VAL A 221 -0.17 20.02 10.39
CA VAL A 221 -1.34 19.14 10.44
C VAL A 221 -2.59 19.98 10.11
N PRO A 222 -3.45 19.55 9.16
CA PRO A 222 -4.63 20.30 8.82
C PRO A 222 -5.61 20.41 10.00
N THR A 223 -6.59 21.29 9.84
CA THR A 223 -7.74 21.38 10.75
C THR A 223 -8.51 20.07 10.76
N TRP A 224 -8.88 19.59 11.94
CA TRP A 224 -9.73 18.42 12.10
C TRP A 224 -11.16 18.85 12.34
N THR A 225 -12.09 18.25 11.59
CA THR A 225 -13.52 18.39 11.79
C THR A 225 -14.06 17.02 12.16
N LEU A 226 -14.90 16.96 13.19
CA LEU A 226 -15.54 15.72 13.63
C LEU A 226 -16.08 14.93 12.43
N ASP A 227 -15.77 13.63 12.38
CA ASP A 227 -16.20 12.68 11.35
C ASP A 227 -15.73 12.95 9.91
N VAL A 228 -14.87 13.94 9.70
CA VAL A 228 -14.27 14.21 8.38
C VAL A 228 -12.88 13.59 8.33
N GLU A 229 -12.75 12.49 7.60
CA GLU A 229 -11.48 11.77 7.42
C GLU A 229 -10.35 12.71 6.94
N VAL A 230 -9.16 12.49 7.50
CA VAL A 230 -7.95 13.25 7.20
C VAL A 230 -6.81 12.30 6.93
N ASN A 231 -6.17 12.45 5.78
CA ASN A 231 -4.96 11.72 5.44
C ASN A 231 -3.73 12.44 6.02
N THR A 232 -2.75 11.65 6.44
CA THR A 232 -1.41 12.15 6.74
C THR A 232 -0.75 12.72 5.48
N THR A 233 0.39 13.40 5.68
CA THR A 233 1.35 13.57 4.58
C THR A 233 1.79 12.22 4.00
N SER A 234 2.45 12.25 2.84
CA SER A 234 3.00 11.04 2.20
C SER A 234 3.98 10.32 3.13
N MET A 235 3.77 9.02 3.31
CA MET A 235 4.58 8.13 4.12
C MET A 235 5.45 7.19 3.29
N ILE A 236 5.59 7.43 1.98
CA ILE A 236 6.33 6.56 1.04
C ILE A 236 7.70 6.18 1.61
N ALA A 237 8.48 7.15 2.08
CA ALA A 237 9.82 6.89 2.61
C ALA A 237 9.84 6.06 3.90
N VAL A 238 8.78 6.15 4.71
CA VAL A 238 8.64 5.35 5.95
C VAL A 238 8.33 3.90 5.58
N VAL A 239 7.33 3.68 4.72
CA VAL A 239 6.95 2.33 4.26
C VAL A 239 8.10 1.69 3.49
N GLN A 240 8.74 2.42 2.57
CA GLN A 240 9.85 1.95 1.75
C GLN A 240 10.99 1.41 2.63
N ALA A 241 11.33 2.13 3.70
CA ALA A 241 12.37 1.71 4.63
C ALA A 241 12.08 0.36 5.31
N ILE A 242 10.80 0.04 5.54
CA ILE A 242 10.39 -1.24 6.13
C ILE A 242 10.37 -2.36 5.07
N VAL A 243 9.77 -2.13 3.90
CA VAL A 243 9.63 -3.18 2.87
C VAL A 243 10.95 -3.53 2.18
N ASP A 244 11.95 -2.64 2.25
CA ASP A 244 13.32 -2.87 1.75
C ASP A 244 14.17 -3.72 2.72
N ARG A 245 13.68 -3.99 3.94
CA ARG A 245 14.42 -4.80 4.91
C ARG A 245 14.55 -6.23 4.40
N ALA A 246 15.73 -6.84 4.59
CA ALA A 246 16.00 -8.17 4.06
C ALA A 246 15.09 -9.27 4.65
N GLY A 247 14.56 -9.07 5.86
CA GLY A 247 13.62 -9.99 6.51
C GLY A 247 12.15 -9.67 6.27
N TRP A 248 11.84 -8.56 5.57
CA TRP A 248 10.47 -8.21 5.25
C TRP A 248 9.83 -9.27 4.35
N ALA A 249 8.68 -9.78 4.75
CA ALA A 249 7.86 -10.70 3.99
C ALA A 249 6.42 -10.21 3.90
N THR A 250 5.73 -10.57 2.82
CA THR A 250 4.32 -10.23 2.65
C THR A 250 3.49 -10.78 3.82
N GLY A 251 2.56 -9.96 4.32
CA GLY A 251 1.71 -10.32 5.45
C GLY A 251 2.35 -10.11 6.82
N GLN A 252 3.53 -9.50 6.90
CA GLN A 252 4.09 -9.03 8.18
C GLN A 252 3.40 -7.74 8.64
N ASP A 253 3.53 -7.44 9.93
CA ASP A 253 2.81 -6.37 10.58
C ASP A 253 3.66 -5.09 10.65
N MET A 254 3.04 -3.93 10.41
CA MET A 254 3.69 -2.62 10.53
C MET A 254 3.12 -1.84 11.71
N LEU A 255 4.00 -1.27 12.54
CA LEU A 255 3.61 -0.40 13.65
C LEU A 255 4.14 1.02 13.40
N TYR A 256 3.26 2.00 13.51
CA TYR A 256 3.57 3.41 13.37
C TYR A 256 3.43 4.15 14.69
N ARG A 257 4.22 5.21 14.84
CA ARG A 257 4.02 6.26 15.83
C ARG A 257 3.80 7.58 15.12
N VAL A 258 2.78 8.31 15.56
CA VAL A 258 2.52 9.70 15.14
C VAL A 258 2.48 10.58 16.36
N SER A 259 3.29 11.63 16.38
CA SER A 259 3.62 12.28 17.66
C SER A 259 4.37 13.60 17.52
N ASP A 260 4.29 14.44 18.56
CA ASP A 260 5.00 15.73 18.62
C ASP A 260 6.42 15.59 19.23
N TYR A 261 7.27 14.75 18.63
CA TYR A 261 8.67 14.52 19.11
C TYR A 261 9.64 15.60 18.64
N GLY A 262 9.22 16.84 18.86
CA GLY A 262 10.05 18.04 18.75
C GLY A 262 9.47 19.21 19.54
N GLU A 263 8.33 19.02 20.21
CA GLU A 263 7.59 20.07 20.93
C GLU A 263 7.37 21.30 20.02
N LEU A 264 7.01 21.01 18.76
CA LEU A 264 6.89 22.00 17.71
C LEU A 264 5.46 22.53 17.59
N SER A 265 4.47 21.82 18.15
CA SER A 265 3.09 22.30 18.14
C SER A 265 2.90 23.48 19.09
N ASP A 266 1.93 24.34 18.77
CA ASP A 266 1.49 25.38 19.70
C ASP A 266 0.88 24.75 20.96
N ASN A 267 0.89 25.50 22.07
CA ASN A 267 0.17 25.09 23.29
C ASN A 267 -1.32 24.83 22.96
N ASN A 268 -1.83 23.68 23.43
CA ASN A 268 -3.20 23.22 23.24
C ASN A 268 -3.56 22.87 21.78
N ALA A 269 -2.55 22.62 20.93
CA ALA A 269 -2.69 22.10 19.58
C ALA A 269 -2.89 20.59 19.55
N LEU A 270 -3.96 20.11 20.19
CA LEU A 270 -4.31 18.70 20.20
C LEU A 270 -5.10 18.26 18.96
N ARG A 271 -4.99 16.99 18.62
CA ARG A 271 -5.83 16.29 17.65
C ARG A 271 -6.33 15.00 18.28
N TRP A 272 -7.60 14.67 18.05
CA TRP A 272 -8.26 13.49 18.61
C TRP A 272 -8.93 12.68 17.52
N ALA A 273 -8.56 11.41 17.39
CA ALA A 273 -9.13 10.50 16.41
C ALA A 273 -9.83 9.34 17.12
N PHE A 274 -10.79 8.73 16.45
CA PHE A 274 -11.35 7.47 16.90
C PHE A 274 -10.26 6.39 16.93
N SER A 275 -10.20 5.65 18.03
CA SER A 275 -9.47 4.40 18.15
C SER A 275 -10.34 3.22 17.75
N HIS A 276 -9.75 2.03 17.64
CA HIS A 276 -10.46 0.78 17.45
C HIS A 276 -11.46 0.50 18.59
N ASP A 277 -11.08 0.72 19.86
CA ASP A 277 -11.99 0.51 21.00
C ASP A 277 -13.22 1.43 20.95
N SER A 278 -13.09 2.63 20.38
CA SER A 278 -14.18 3.59 20.34
C SER A 278 -15.17 3.30 19.22
N ASP A 279 -14.67 3.08 18.01
CA ASP A 279 -15.48 2.80 16.84
C ASP A 279 -14.61 2.07 15.81
N THR A 280 -14.81 0.76 15.72
CA THR A 280 -14.04 -0.12 14.83
C THR A 280 -14.15 0.28 13.36
N ALA A 281 -15.21 0.99 12.94
CA ALA A 281 -15.37 1.45 11.55
C ALA A 281 -14.63 2.77 11.28
N LYS A 282 -14.28 3.53 12.33
CA LYS A 282 -13.59 4.81 12.24
C LYS A 282 -12.12 4.78 12.70
N ALA A 283 -11.67 3.62 13.18
CA ALA A 283 -10.28 3.35 13.53
C ALA A 283 -9.31 3.73 12.39
N PRO A 284 -8.02 3.97 12.69
CA PRO A 284 -7.04 4.35 11.67
C PRO A 284 -6.97 3.36 10.52
N LYS A 285 -6.75 3.87 9.30
CA LYS A 285 -6.60 3.07 8.08
C LYS A 285 -5.27 3.37 7.42
N LEU A 286 -4.52 2.34 7.06
CA LEU A 286 -3.32 2.42 6.24
C LEU A 286 -3.72 2.18 4.79
N HIS A 287 -3.37 3.14 3.93
CA HIS A 287 -3.53 3.01 2.49
C HIS A 287 -2.15 3.00 1.83
N ILE A 288 -1.88 1.96 1.02
CA ILE A 288 -0.63 1.84 0.25
C ILE A 288 -0.93 1.37 -1.18
N GLU A 289 -0.42 2.10 -2.16
CA GLU A 289 -0.30 1.66 -3.55
C GLU A 289 1.17 1.34 -3.83
N PHE A 290 1.45 0.22 -4.47
CA PHE A 290 2.82 -0.22 -4.71
C PHE A 290 2.99 -0.98 -6.02
N THR A 291 4.22 -0.89 -6.53
CA THR A 291 4.71 -1.69 -7.63
C THR A 291 5.56 -2.82 -7.07
N ALA A 292 5.06 -4.06 -7.12
CA ALA A 292 5.84 -5.21 -6.66
C ALA A 292 7.18 -5.31 -7.43
N GLY A 293 8.28 -5.37 -6.67
CA GLY A 293 9.64 -5.39 -7.20
C GLY A 293 9.89 -6.59 -8.11
N GLY A 294 10.57 -6.37 -9.22
CA GLY A 294 10.91 -7.42 -10.18
C GLY A 294 12.09 -8.29 -9.71
N ALA A 295 11.77 -9.47 -9.16
CA ALA A 295 12.38 -10.79 -9.41
C ALA A 295 12.65 -11.59 -8.11
N PRO A 296 11.95 -12.71 -7.85
CA PRO A 296 12.51 -13.74 -6.99
C PRO A 296 13.72 -14.32 -7.72
N THR A 297 14.90 -14.31 -7.10
CA THR A 297 16.05 -15.05 -7.60
C THR A 297 15.67 -16.53 -7.70
N THR A 298 15.30 -16.99 -8.90
CA THR A 298 15.04 -18.40 -9.12
C THR A 298 16.37 -19.13 -9.06
N ARG A 299 16.68 -19.75 -7.93
CA ARG A 299 17.83 -20.65 -7.82
C ARG A 299 17.55 -21.86 -8.70
N ARG A 300 18.08 -21.88 -9.93
CA ARG A 300 18.02 -23.05 -10.80
C ARG A 300 18.92 -24.13 -10.20
N TYR A 301 18.32 -25.15 -9.59
CA TYR A 301 19.03 -26.39 -9.33
C TYR A 301 19.11 -27.16 -10.64
N SER A 302 20.29 -27.25 -11.24
CA SER A 302 20.55 -28.18 -12.33
C SER A 302 20.65 -29.59 -11.76
N LEU A 303 19.63 -30.41 -11.98
CA LEU A 303 19.72 -31.85 -11.75
C LEU A 303 20.52 -32.46 -12.89
N THR A 304 21.77 -32.85 -12.63
CA THR A 304 22.54 -33.64 -13.59
C THR A 304 22.00 -35.06 -13.58
N VAL A 305 21.17 -35.42 -14.57
CA VAL A 305 20.81 -36.81 -14.80
C VAL A 305 22.05 -37.53 -15.33
N THR A 306 22.69 -38.32 -14.48
CA THR A 306 23.71 -39.26 -14.92
C THR A 306 22.99 -40.43 -15.59
N GLY A 307 23.03 -40.48 -16.92
CA GLY A 307 22.57 -41.66 -17.66
C GLY A 307 23.44 -42.85 -17.31
N VAL A 308 22.84 -43.91 -16.79
CA VAL A 308 23.49 -45.22 -16.69
C VAL A 308 23.18 -45.95 -18.00
N GLY A 309 24.23 -46.33 -18.72
CA GLY A 309 24.14 -47.17 -19.92
C GLY A 309 23.85 -48.63 -19.61
#